data_AF-A0A971PZ63-F1
#
_entry.id   AF-A0A971PZ63-F1
#
_cell.length_a   1.000
_cell.length_b   1.000
_cell.length_c   1.000
_cell.angle_alpha   90.00
_cell.angle_beta   90.00
_cell.angle_gamma   90.00
#
_symmetry.space_group_name_H-M   'P 1'
#
loop_
_entity.id
_entity.type
_entity.pdbx_description
1 polymer ?
#
loop_
_entity_poly.entity_id
_entity_poly.type
_entity_poly.pdbx_seq_one_letter_code
_entity_poly.pdbx_strand_id
1 'polypeptide(L)'
;MEIGKINRVFPRFISEENCVRKLNFYLPDRSCKGGEALEDLVKYLADDLIIRLEELEKEANFEFLMSLGDDEISNEAHLLYQEIVTLKTRLQEL
;
A
#
# COMPACT_ATOMS: atom_id res chain seq x y z
N MET A 1 -4.63 -31.29 -18.08
CA MET A 1 -4.11 -29.92 -17.99
C MET A 1 -3.57 -29.76 -16.58
N GLU A 2 -2.29 -30.08 -16.38
CA GLU A 2 -1.67 -30.20 -15.06
C GLU A 2 -0.79 -28.96 -14.78
N ILE A 3 -0.96 -28.42 -13.57
CA ILE A 3 -0.19 -27.29 -13.06
C ILE A 3 1.20 -27.80 -12.67
N GLY A 4 2.22 -27.40 -13.45
CA GLY A 4 3.61 -27.75 -13.20
C GLY A 4 4.08 -27.22 -11.85
N LYS A 5 4.28 -28.13 -10.89
CA LYS A 5 4.90 -27.86 -9.59
C LYS A 5 6.36 -27.50 -9.80
N ILE A 6 6.70 -26.21 -9.70
CA ILE A 6 8.09 -25.76 -9.76
C ILE A 6 8.73 -26.01 -8.39
N ASN A 7 9.41 -27.16 -8.27
CA ASN A 7 10.34 -27.45 -7.18
C ASN A 7 11.54 -26.50 -7.28
N ARG A 8 11.51 -25.37 -6.56
CA ARG A 8 12.70 -24.54 -6.37
C ARG A 8 13.52 -25.10 -5.22
N VAL A 9 14.49 -25.95 -5.55
CA VAL A 9 15.56 -26.35 -4.64
C VAL A 9 16.43 -25.12 -4.39
N PHE A 10 16.42 -24.62 -3.15
CA PHE A 10 17.32 -23.56 -2.73
C PHE A 10 18.68 -24.17 -2.38
N PRO A 11 19.80 -23.70 -2.96
CA PRO A 11 21.12 -24.11 -2.51
C PRO A 11 21.33 -23.55 -1.09
N ARG A 12 21.58 -24.45 -0.13
CA ARG A 12 22.07 -24.08 1.20
C ARG A 12 23.52 -23.64 1.06
N PHE A 13 23.76 -22.33 1.11
CA PHE A 13 25.07 -21.80 1.44
C PHE A 13 25.19 -21.74 2.96
N ILE A 14 26.03 -22.62 3.51
CA ILE A 14 26.55 -22.49 4.87
C ILE A 14 27.77 -21.57 4.75
N SER A 15 27.69 -20.39 5.35
CA SER A 15 28.85 -19.56 5.65
C SER A 15 28.51 -18.69 6.85
N GLU A 16 29.43 -18.69 7.80
CA GLU A 16 29.35 -18.10 9.13
C GLU A 16 29.00 -16.61 9.11
N GLU A 17 28.23 -16.23 10.13
CA GLU A 17 28.14 -14.91 10.75
C GLU A 17 28.27 -13.70 9.80
N ASN A 18 27.14 -13.23 9.30
CA ASN A 18 26.84 -11.80 9.33
C ASN A 18 25.34 -11.58 9.20
N CYS A 19 24.81 -10.74 10.08
CA CYS A 19 23.40 -10.39 10.23
C CYS A 19 22.88 -9.62 9.02
N VAL A 20 22.82 -10.23 7.83
CA VAL A 20 22.15 -9.65 6.68
C VAL A 20 20.68 -10.07 6.76
N ARG A 21 19.96 -9.44 7.68
CA ARG A 21 18.50 -9.40 7.62
C ARG A 21 18.17 -8.87 6.23
N LYS A 22 17.48 -9.66 5.40
CA LYS A 22 16.81 -9.15 4.20
C LYS A 22 15.87 -8.03 4.66
N LEU A 23 16.37 -6.80 4.70
CA LEU A 23 15.58 -5.62 4.95
C LEU A 23 14.61 -5.54 3.77
N ASN A 24 13.31 -5.65 4.03
CA ASN A 24 12.33 -5.23 3.05
C ASN A 24 12.62 -3.75 2.77
N PHE A 25 12.90 -3.40 1.51
CA PHE A 25 13.22 -2.01 1.11
C PHE A 25 12.12 -1.00 1.50
N TYR A 26 10.92 -1.50 1.77
CA TYR A 26 9.75 -0.72 2.18
C TYR A 26 9.66 -0.49 3.70
N LEU A 27 10.60 -1.00 4.50
CA LEU A 27 10.59 -0.87 5.95
C LEU A 27 11.87 -0.21 6.44
N PRO A 28 11.80 0.86 7.23
CA PRO A 28 12.98 1.45 7.86
C PRO A 28 13.66 0.44 8.80
N ASP A 29 14.99 0.51 8.94
CA ASP A 29 15.70 -0.28 9.96
C ASP A 29 15.36 0.26 11.35
N ARG A 30 14.72 -0.59 12.16
CA ARG A 30 14.16 -0.25 13.47
C ARG A 30 14.61 -1.21 14.57
N SER A 31 15.74 -1.87 14.36
CA SER A 31 16.28 -2.93 15.22
C SER A 31 16.47 -2.55 16.70
N CYS A 32 16.34 -1.27 17.09
CA CYS A 32 16.69 -0.76 18.42
C CYS A 32 15.54 -0.06 19.20
N LYS A 33 14.31 0.02 18.69
CA LYS A 33 13.19 0.70 19.39
C LYS A 33 12.01 -0.24 19.60
N GLY A 34 11.44 -0.25 20.81
CA GLY A 34 10.31 -1.10 21.23
C GLY A 34 8.96 -0.67 20.62
N GLY A 35 7.90 -0.53 21.43
CA GLY A 35 6.54 -0.19 20.96
C GLY A 35 6.43 1.03 20.04
N GLU A 36 7.28 2.05 20.23
CA GLU A 36 7.40 3.22 19.34
C GLU A 36 7.74 2.84 17.89
N ALA A 37 8.53 1.78 17.67
CA ALA A 37 8.86 1.30 16.34
C ALA A 37 7.68 0.68 15.61
N LEU A 38 6.64 0.24 16.31
CA LEU A 38 5.42 -0.26 15.68
C LEU A 38 4.49 0.90 15.32
N GLU A 39 4.30 1.86 16.22
CA GLU A 39 3.48 3.06 15.96
C GLU A 39 4.03 3.87 14.78
N ASP A 40 5.34 4.13 14.78
CA ASP A 40 6.01 4.81 13.68
C ASP A 40 5.86 4.03 12.35
N LEU A 41 5.65 2.71 12.41
CA LEU A 41 5.56 1.86 11.21
C LEU A 41 4.15 1.94 10.66
N VAL A 42 3.16 1.87 11.54
CA VAL A 42 1.75 2.10 11.18
C VAL A 42 1.60 3.46 10.51
N LYS A 43 2.18 4.52 11.09
CA LYS A 43 2.17 5.87 10.50
C LYS A 43 2.81 5.92 9.12
N TYR A 44 4.02 5.37 8.98
CA TYR A 44 4.70 5.31 7.69
C TYR A 44 3.88 4.59 6.62
N LEU A 45 3.23 3.48 6.97
CA LEU A 45 2.37 2.74 6.05
C LEU A 45 1.08 3.51 5.72
N ALA A 46 0.50 4.21 6.69
CA ALA A 46 -0.66 5.07 6.48
C ALA A 46 -0.33 6.22 5.52
N ASP A 47 0.83 6.87 5.70
CA ASP A 47 1.32 7.92 4.81
C ASP A 47 1.53 7.40 3.37
N ASP A 48 2.16 6.23 3.20
CA ASP A 48 2.33 5.62 1.87
C ASP A 48 0.97 5.33 1.20
N LEU A 49 -0.02 4.87 1.96
CA LEU A 49 -1.37 4.62 1.44
C LEU A 49 -2.08 5.93 1.06
N ILE A 50 -1.93 6.99 1.85
CA ILE A 50 -2.50 8.30 1.51
C ILE A 50 -1.92 8.81 0.19
N ILE A 51 -0.61 8.71 0.00
CA ILE A 51 0.05 9.13 -1.25
C ILE A 51 -0.52 8.37 -2.45
N ARG A 52 -0.67 7.04 -2.34
CA ARG A 52 -1.25 6.23 -3.43
C ARG A 52 -2.71 6.58 -3.70
N LEU A 53 -3.49 6.91 -2.68
CA LEU A 53 -4.88 7.37 -2.85
C LEU A 53 -4.95 8.73 -3.56
N GLU A 54 -4.02 9.64 -3.28
CA GLU A 54 -3.91 10.92 -4.00
C GLU A 54 -3.49 10.73 -5.46
N GLU A 55 -2.59 9.80 -5.74
CA GLU A 55 -2.20 9.44 -7.12
C GLU A 55 -3.40 8.86 -7.88
N LEU A 56 -4.12 7.92 -7.28
CA LEU A 56 -5.33 7.32 -7.86
C LEU A 56 -6.40 8.37 -8.16
N GLU A 57 -6.62 9.32 -7.24
CA GLU A 57 -7.56 10.43 -7.43
C GLU A 57 -7.20 11.31 -8.64
N LYS A 58 -5.91 11.60 -8.82
CA LYS A 58 -5.41 12.35 -9.98
C LYS A 58 -5.55 11.57 -11.28
N GLU A 59 -5.27 10.27 -11.26
CA GLU A 59 -5.37 9.40 -12.44
C GLU A 59 -6.82 9.19 -12.90
N ALA A 60 -7.75 9.02 -11.96
CA ALA A 60 -9.15 8.76 -12.26
C ALA A 60 -9.90 9.97 -12.85
N ASN A 61 -9.43 11.20 -12.58
CA ASN A 61 -10.07 12.44 -13.01
C ASN A 61 -11.58 12.46 -12.70
N PHE A 62 -11.90 12.34 -11.40
CA PHE A 62 -13.28 12.26 -10.93
C PHE A 62 -14.13 13.47 -11.33
N GLU A 63 -13.54 14.67 -11.43
CA GLU A 63 -14.25 15.86 -11.90
C GLU A 63 -14.82 15.66 -13.31
N PHE A 64 -14.02 15.09 -14.22
CA PHE A 64 -14.50 14.73 -15.55
C PHE A 64 -15.60 13.66 -15.49
N LEU A 65 -15.38 12.56 -14.75
CA LEU A 65 -16.34 11.46 -14.69
C LEU A 65 -17.69 11.88 -14.10
N MET A 66 -17.69 12.74 -13.08
CA MET A 66 -18.92 13.29 -12.49
C MET A 66 -19.64 14.29 -13.41
N SER A 67 -18.91 14.94 -14.32
CA SER A 67 -19.49 15.88 -15.30
C SER A 67 -20.12 15.21 -16.52
N LEU A 68 -19.96 13.89 -16.68
CA LEU A 68 -20.58 13.14 -17.74
C LEU A 68 -22.10 13.15 -17.57
N GLY A 69 -22.82 13.29 -18.68
CA GLY A 69 -24.29 13.21 -18.70
C GLY A 69 -24.84 11.78 -18.55
N ASP A 70 -23.97 10.81 -18.25
CA ASP A 70 -24.36 9.44 -17.93
C ASP A 70 -24.51 9.35 -16.41
N ASP A 71 -25.75 9.22 -15.96
CA ASP A 71 -26.10 9.21 -14.54
C ASP A 71 -25.50 8.01 -13.80
N GLU A 72 -25.32 6.85 -14.45
CA GLU A 72 -24.72 5.68 -13.79
C GLU A 72 -23.23 5.93 -13.53
N ILE A 73 -22.52 6.44 -14.55
CA ILE A 73 -21.09 6.74 -14.43
C ILE A 73 -20.85 7.89 -13.45
N SER A 74 -21.66 8.95 -13.51
CA SER A 74 -21.52 10.11 -12.62
C SER A 74 -21.76 9.73 -11.16
N ASN A 75 -22.80 8.92 -10.89
CA ASN A 75 -23.09 8.45 -9.54
C ASN A 75 -21.99 7.53 -8.99
N GLU A 76 -21.51 6.57 -9.78
CA GLU A 76 -20.43 5.68 -9.36
C GLU A 76 -19.14 6.47 -9.09
N ALA A 77 -18.81 7.44 -9.94
CA ALA A 77 -17.67 8.32 -9.74
C ALA A 77 -17.79 9.12 -8.43
N HIS A 78 -19.00 9.59 -8.09
CA HIS A 78 -19.25 10.29 -6.84
C HIS A 78 -19.03 9.39 -5.61
N LEU A 79 -19.54 8.15 -5.66
CA LEU A 79 -19.38 7.18 -4.58
C LEU A 79 -17.91 6.80 -4.36
N LEU A 80 -17.18 6.52 -5.44
CA LEU A 80 -15.76 6.19 -5.38
C LEU A 80 -14.93 7.33 -4.79
N TYR A 81 -15.20 8.57 -5.22
CA TYR A 81 -14.53 9.75 -4.67
C TYR A 81 -14.79 9.92 -3.17
N GLN A 82 -16.04 9.76 -2.73
CA GLN A 82 -16.41 9.84 -1.32
C GLN A 82 -15.70 8.76 -0.47
N GLU A 83 -15.59 7.54 -0.98
CA GLU A 83 -14.90 6.46 -0.28
C GLU A 83 -13.40 6.73 -0.17
N ILE A 84 -12.77 7.23 -1.24
CA ILE A 84 -11.35 7.65 -1.23
C ILE A 84 -11.12 8.74 -0.18
N VAL A 85 -11.97 9.77 -0.14
CA VAL A 85 -11.88 10.83 0.87
C VAL A 85 -12.02 10.25 2.28
N THR A 86 -13.00 9.36 2.49
CA THR A 86 -13.23 8.71 3.79
C THR A 86 -12.03 7.88 4.24
N LEU A 87 -11.42 7.13 3.32
CA LEU A 87 -10.22 6.33 3.59
C LEU A 87 -9.03 7.22 3.97
N LYS A 88 -8.79 8.31 3.24
CA LYS A 88 -7.72 9.26 3.57
C LYS A 88 -7.91 9.86 4.95
N THR A 89 -9.11 10.30 5.31
CA THR A 89 -9.40 10.83 6.65
C THR A 89 -9.11 9.81 7.74
N ARG A 90 -9.55 8.56 7.57
CA ARG A 90 -9.29 7.49 8.55
C ARG A 90 -7.81 7.18 8.70
N LEU A 91 -7.05 7.24 7.61
CA LEU A 91 -5.60 7.02 7.64
C LEU A 91 -4.85 8.18 8.32
N GLN A 92 -5.35 9.41 8.19
CA GLN A 92 -4.78 10.59 8.86
C GLN A 92 -5.04 10.62 10.37
N GLU A 93 -6.05 9.88 10.84
CA GLU A 93 -6.39 9.76 12.27
C GLU A 93 -5.57 8.69 13.01
N LEU A 94 -4.69 7.95 12.30
CA LEU A 94 -3.77 6.93 12.87
C LEU A 94 -2.45 7.54 13.38
#